data_AF-A0A9Q2NI77-F1
#
_entry.id   AF-A0A9Q2NI77-F1
#
_cell.length_a   1.000
_cell.length_b   1.000
_cell.length_c   1.000
_cell.angle_alpha   90.00
_cell.angle_beta   90.00
_cell.angle_gamma   90.00
#
_symmetry.space_group_name_H-M   'P 1'
#
loop_
_entity.id
_entity.type
_entity.pdbx_description
1 polymer ?
#
loop_
_entity_poly.entity_id
_entity_poly.type
_entity_poly.pdbx_seq_one_letter_code
_entity_poly.pdbx_strand_id
1 'polypeptide(L)'
;MRPTARRQIGQSRPSPNSAPVSSAWKTPRWNLPELPGGTPAPAHAYVPGQTARHPEGWFDPLKTVNADPFHSPAMRAGLDYLHAGYFWECHEVLEAVWLALPDPSSERHMVQAVIQLANARLKLAMGRPKATLRLCAMVQEHLVAGRASRPIPGATPTDLLEWATNAAELAAQAADGEL
;
A
#
# COMPACT_ATOMS: atom_id res chain seq x y z
N MET A 1 -36.80 24.87 -70.07
CA MET A 1 -36.08 25.52 -68.95
C MET A 1 -35.03 24.55 -68.44
N ARG A 2 -33.95 25.09 -67.84
CA ARG A 2 -32.60 24.53 -67.70
C ARG A 2 -32.44 23.14 -67.03
N PRO A 3 -31.30 22.45 -67.27
CA PRO A 3 -31.03 21.04 -66.98
C PRO A 3 -30.16 20.83 -65.73
N THR A 4 -30.03 19.58 -65.21
CA THR A 4 -28.80 18.97 -64.61
C THR A 4 -29.15 17.58 -64.01
N ALA A 5 -28.52 16.49 -64.49
CA ALA A 5 -27.35 15.79 -63.90
C ALA A 5 -27.65 15.21 -62.49
N ARG A 6 -27.31 13.97 -62.13
CA ARG A 6 -26.08 13.20 -62.40
C ARG A 6 -26.24 11.75 -61.87
N ARG A 7 -25.65 10.79 -62.60
CA ARG A 7 -24.89 9.59 -62.17
C ARG A 7 -24.54 9.54 -60.65
N GLN A 8 -24.37 8.39 -59.97
CA GLN A 8 -23.77 7.12 -60.39
C GLN A 8 -23.89 6.06 -59.28
N ILE A 9 -23.87 4.81 -59.73
CA ILE A 9 -23.59 3.54 -59.07
C ILE A 9 -22.46 3.65 -58.02
N GLY A 10 -22.71 3.17 -56.79
CA GLY A 10 -21.70 2.94 -55.76
C GLY A 10 -21.93 1.56 -55.14
N GLN A 11 -21.09 0.60 -55.51
CA GLN A 11 -21.04 -0.74 -54.91
C GLN A 11 -20.38 -0.65 -53.52
N SER A 12 -21.08 -1.07 -52.47
CA SER A 12 -20.51 -1.18 -51.13
C SER A 12 -19.72 -2.48 -50.99
N ARG A 13 -18.40 -2.36 -50.88
CA ARG A 13 -17.50 -3.45 -50.46
C ARG A 13 -17.72 -3.80 -48.98
N PRO A 14 -17.67 -5.07 -48.57
CA PRO A 14 -17.57 -5.41 -47.16
C PRO A 14 -16.13 -5.18 -46.67
N SER A 15 -15.98 -4.46 -45.55
CA SER A 15 -14.71 -4.36 -44.81
C SER A 15 -14.35 -5.71 -44.20
N PRO A 16 -13.11 -6.21 -44.36
CA PRO A 16 -12.60 -7.25 -43.50
C PRO A 16 -11.92 -6.61 -42.29
N ASN A 17 -11.95 -7.35 -41.18
CA ASN A 17 -11.12 -7.18 -39.99
C ASN A 17 -11.72 -6.38 -38.82
N SER A 18 -12.51 -7.08 -38.00
CA SER A 18 -12.56 -6.83 -36.56
C SER A 18 -12.15 -8.11 -35.86
N ALA A 19 -10.85 -8.29 -35.70
CA ALA A 19 -10.31 -9.24 -34.75
C ALA A 19 -10.74 -8.78 -33.33
N PRO A 20 -11.12 -9.70 -32.42
CA PRO A 20 -11.33 -9.33 -31.04
C PRO A 20 -9.99 -8.86 -30.47
N VAL A 21 -9.98 -7.67 -29.86
CA VAL A 21 -8.86 -7.21 -29.03
C VAL A 21 -8.82 -8.15 -27.83
N SER A 22 -8.03 -9.22 -27.92
CA SER A 22 -7.69 -10.04 -26.79
C SER A 22 -6.84 -9.18 -25.85
N SER A 23 -7.44 -8.72 -24.76
CA SER A 23 -6.73 -8.22 -23.59
C SER A 23 -5.87 -9.37 -23.04
N ALA A 24 -4.64 -9.48 -23.55
CA ALA A 24 -3.68 -10.52 -23.24
C ALA A 24 -2.88 -10.21 -21.97
N TRP A 25 -3.51 -9.59 -20.97
CA TRP A 25 -2.95 -9.45 -19.63
C TRP A 25 -3.51 -10.59 -18.80
N LYS A 26 -2.98 -11.79 -19.04
CA LYS A 26 -3.16 -12.87 -18.07
C LYS A 26 -2.41 -12.42 -16.82
N THR A 27 -3.14 -12.02 -15.78
CA THR A 27 -2.58 -11.85 -14.44
C THR A 27 -1.69 -13.05 -14.17
N PRO A 28 -0.38 -12.90 -13.92
CA PRO A 28 0.43 -14.04 -13.57
C PRO A 28 -0.20 -14.66 -12.33
N ARG A 29 -0.71 -15.89 -12.46
CA ARG A 29 -1.21 -16.69 -11.34
C ARG A 29 0.01 -17.10 -10.52
N TRP A 30 0.51 -16.16 -9.74
CA TRP A 30 1.53 -16.44 -8.76
C TRP A 30 0.82 -17.17 -7.62
N ASN A 31 1.18 -18.44 -7.40
CA ASN A 31 0.69 -19.21 -6.26
C ASN A 31 1.44 -18.69 -5.02
N LEU A 32 0.98 -17.55 -4.50
CA LEU A 32 1.61 -16.81 -3.43
C LEU A 32 1.16 -17.36 -2.07
N PRO A 33 2.02 -17.30 -1.04
CA PRO A 33 1.54 -17.45 0.32
C PRO A 33 0.49 -16.36 0.60
N GLU A 34 -0.69 -16.75 1.06
CA GLU A 34 -1.70 -15.78 1.51
C GLU A 34 -1.46 -15.46 2.99
N LEU A 35 -1.50 -14.17 3.32
CA LEU A 35 -1.54 -13.73 4.71
C LEU A 35 -2.91 -14.03 5.32
N PRO A 36 -3.00 -14.07 6.67
CA PRO A 36 -4.29 -14.03 7.35
C PRO A 36 -5.11 -12.86 6.78
N GLY A 37 -6.31 -13.14 6.25
CA GLY A 37 -7.14 -12.13 5.55
C GLY A 37 -7.24 -12.28 4.04
N GLY A 38 -6.49 -13.21 3.42
CA GLY A 38 -6.54 -13.48 1.97
C GLY A 38 -5.74 -12.48 1.13
N THR A 39 -4.93 -11.63 1.77
CA THR A 39 -3.98 -10.74 1.10
C THR A 39 -2.83 -11.58 0.52
N PRO A 40 -2.57 -11.55 -0.80
CA PRO A 40 -1.40 -12.20 -1.38
C PRO A 40 -0.13 -11.58 -0.80
N ALA A 41 0.83 -12.39 -0.35
CA ALA A 41 2.14 -11.93 0.13
C ALA A 41 3.28 -12.36 -0.80
N PRO A 42 4.37 -11.58 -0.90
CA PRO A 42 5.57 -12.02 -1.60
C PRO A 42 6.22 -13.19 -0.85
N ALA A 43 7.17 -13.86 -1.48
CA ALA A 43 7.80 -15.05 -0.90
C ALA A 43 8.61 -14.77 0.40
N HIS A 44 8.97 -13.50 0.63
CA HIS A 44 9.73 -13.05 1.79
C HIS A 44 9.41 -11.58 2.10
N ALA A 45 9.64 -11.14 3.33
CA ALA A 45 9.60 -9.72 3.68
C ALA A 45 10.88 -9.02 3.21
N TYR A 46 10.75 -7.81 2.68
CA TYR A 46 11.90 -7.03 2.22
C TYR A 46 12.58 -6.30 3.38
N VAL A 47 13.84 -6.67 3.63
CA VAL A 47 14.75 -6.00 4.55
C VAL A 47 15.99 -5.53 3.78
N PRO A 48 16.21 -4.20 3.64
CA PRO A 48 17.32 -3.66 2.86
C PRO A 48 18.68 -4.19 3.31
N GLY A 49 19.45 -4.71 2.35
CA GLY A 49 20.77 -5.29 2.57
C GLY A 49 20.76 -6.73 3.12
N GLN A 50 19.58 -7.31 3.37
CA GLN A 50 19.44 -8.68 3.86
C GLN A 50 18.67 -9.57 2.88
N THR A 51 17.60 -9.06 2.26
CA THR A 51 16.78 -9.82 1.31
C THR A 51 16.73 -9.14 -0.06
N ALA A 52 16.48 -9.93 -1.11
CA ALA A 52 16.30 -9.40 -2.46
C ALA A 52 15.06 -8.50 -2.55
N ARG A 53 15.11 -7.46 -3.38
CA ARG A 53 13.96 -6.60 -3.65
C ARG A 53 12.92 -7.35 -4.48
N HIS A 54 11.66 -7.05 -4.23
CA HIS A 54 10.54 -7.58 -5.03
C HIS A 54 10.58 -7.07 -6.46
N PRO A 55 10.03 -7.83 -7.43
CA PRO A 55 9.86 -7.35 -8.79
C PRO A 55 9.09 -6.01 -8.83
N GLU A 56 9.44 -5.18 -9.81
CA GLU A 56 8.69 -3.95 -10.08
C GLU A 56 7.22 -4.26 -10.40
N GLY A 57 6.31 -3.43 -9.92
CA GLY A 57 4.86 -3.58 -10.12
C GLY A 57 4.20 -4.72 -9.32
N TRP A 58 4.94 -5.46 -8.48
CA TRP A 58 4.38 -6.56 -7.69
C TRP A 58 3.19 -6.10 -6.82
N PHE A 59 3.27 -4.88 -6.27
CA PHE A 59 2.26 -4.32 -5.37
C PHE A 59 1.12 -3.58 -6.08
N ASP A 60 1.21 -3.33 -7.39
CA ASP A 60 0.22 -2.51 -8.11
C ASP A 60 -1.22 -3.03 -7.94
N PRO A 61 -1.49 -4.35 -8.00
CA PRO A 61 -2.84 -4.86 -7.78
C PRO A 61 -3.37 -4.60 -6.36
N LEU A 62 -2.49 -4.44 -5.38
CA LEU A 62 -2.84 -4.22 -3.97
C LEU A 62 -3.05 -2.74 -3.64
N LYS A 63 -2.60 -1.81 -4.50
CA LYS A 63 -2.71 -0.36 -4.28
C LYS A 63 -4.07 0.24 -4.65
N THR A 64 -5.11 -0.58 -4.78
CA THR A 64 -6.48 -0.12 -5.08
C THR A 64 -7.09 0.60 -3.89
N VAL A 65 -7.49 1.86 -4.08
CA VAL A 65 -8.17 2.69 -3.08
C VAL A 65 -9.62 2.95 -3.49
N ASN A 66 -10.56 2.72 -2.58
CA ASN A 66 -11.99 2.94 -2.78
C ASN A 66 -12.39 4.39 -2.40
N ALA A 67 -13.66 4.74 -2.64
CA ALA A 67 -14.23 6.02 -2.20
C ALA A 67 -14.10 6.25 -0.68
N ASP A 68 -14.12 5.17 0.12
CA ASP A 68 -13.68 5.17 1.51
C ASP A 68 -12.27 4.55 1.59
N PRO A 69 -11.21 5.36 1.82
CA PRO A 69 -9.84 4.85 1.89
C PRO A 69 -9.58 3.86 3.01
N PHE A 70 -10.27 3.94 4.17
CA PHE A 70 -10.03 3.01 5.28
C PHE A 70 -10.67 1.64 5.06
N HIS A 71 -11.65 1.53 4.16
CA HIS A 71 -12.26 0.25 3.75
C HIS A 71 -11.71 -0.24 2.41
N SER A 72 -10.62 0.37 1.91
CA SER A 72 -10.00 -0.03 0.66
C SER A 72 -9.26 -1.37 0.76
N PRO A 73 -9.11 -2.12 -0.35
CA PRO A 73 -8.21 -3.27 -0.42
C PRO A 73 -6.78 -2.92 0.01
N ALA A 74 -6.27 -1.76 -0.39
CA ALA A 74 -4.94 -1.29 0.00
C ALA A 74 -4.79 -1.13 1.52
N MET A 75 -5.79 -0.54 2.20
CA MET A 75 -5.76 -0.41 3.67
C MET A 75 -5.71 -1.78 4.34
N ARG A 76 -6.57 -2.72 3.92
CA ARG A 76 -6.60 -4.07 4.48
C ARG A 76 -5.27 -4.79 4.27
N ALA A 77 -4.76 -4.78 3.04
CA ALA A 77 -3.48 -5.42 2.71
C ALA A 77 -2.32 -4.83 3.51
N GLY A 78 -2.27 -3.51 3.70
CA GLY A 78 -1.26 -2.86 4.52
C GLY A 78 -1.28 -3.32 5.98
N LEU A 79 -2.47 -3.44 6.58
CA LEU A 79 -2.61 -3.95 7.96
C LEU A 79 -2.25 -5.44 8.06
N ASP A 80 -2.64 -6.26 7.08
CA ASP A 80 -2.26 -7.68 7.03
C ASP A 80 -0.73 -7.81 6.97
N TYR A 81 -0.06 -7.00 6.15
CA TYR A 81 1.41 -6.93 6.09
C TYR A 81 2.04 -6.48 7.40
N LEU A 82 1.49 -5.45 8.05
CA LEU A 82 1.98 -4.98 9.34
C LEU A 82 1.95 -6.08 10.41
N HIS A 83 0.84 -6.82 10.47
CA HIS A 83 0.67 -7.93 11.41
C HIS A 83 1.60 -9.11 11.08
N ALA A 84 1.87 -9.36 9.81
CA ALA A 84 2.72 -10.46 9.36
C ALA A 84 4.23 -10.15 9.35
N GLY A 85 4.66 -8.93 9.70
CA GLY A 85 6.07 -8.54 9.72
C GLY A 85 6.67 -8.09 8.39
N TYR A 86 5.82 -7.86 7.38
CA TYR A 86 6.19 -7.34 6.05
C TYR A 86 6.16 -5.81 6.06
N PHE A 87 7.05 -5.23 6.86
CA PHE A 87 6.96 -3.81 7.20
C PHE A 87 7.23 -2.87 6.02
N TRP A 88 8.10 -3.26 5.11
CA TRP A 88 8.36 -2.46 3.91
C TRP A 88 7.18 -2.51 2.95
N GLU A 89 6.57 -3.68 2.78
CA GLU A 89 5.39 -3.90 1.95
C GLU A 89 4.18 -3.13 2.48
N CYS A 90 4.00 -3.13 3.81
CA CYS A 90 3.01 -2.29 4.48
C CYS A 90 3.18 -0.81 4.09
N HIS A 91 4.41 -0.28 4.14
CA HIS A 91 4.68 1.10 3.71
C HIS A 91 4.26 1.31 2.26
N GLU A 92 4.75 0.47 1.35
CA GLU A 92 4.55 0.64 -0.09
C GLU A 92 3.08 0.64 -0.48
N VAL A 93 2.27 -0.25 0.13
CA VAL A 93 0.85 -0.34 -0.16
C VAL A 93 0.07 0.82 0.46
N LEU A 94 0.37 1.19 1.71
CA LEU A 94 -0.35 2.26 2.40
C LEU A 94 -0.05 3.67 1.88
N GLU A 95 1.06 3.87 1.14
CA GLU A 95 1.33 5.14 0.47
C GLU A 95 0.17 5.55 -0.44
N ALA A 96 -0.44 4.60 -1.18
CA ALA A 96 -1.59 4.88 -2.04
C ALA A 96 -2.81 5.39 -1.25
N VAL A 97 -3.06 4.80 -0.07
CA VAL A 97 -4.14 5.22 0.83
C VAL A 97 -3.87 6.62 1.38
N TRP A 98 -2.63 6.89 1.78
CA TRP A 98 -2.21 8.19 2.31
C TRP A 98 -2.30 9.31 1.27
N LEU A 99 -1.94 9.04 0.01
CA LEU A 99 -2.07 9.99 -1.10
C LEU A 99 -3.52 10.29 -1.48
N ALA A 100 -4.44 9.33 -1.27
CA ALA A 100 -5.85 9.49 -1.58
C ALA A 100 -6.62 10.34 -0.54
N LEU A 101 -6.04 10.59 0.63
CA LEU A 101 -6.68 11.35 1.70
C LEU A 101 -6.41 12.86 1.55
N PRO A 102 -7.36 13.73 1.93
CA PRO A 102 -7.16 15.17 1.86
C PRO A 102 -5.94 15.63 2.67
N ASP A 103 -5.25 16.64 2.15
CA ASP A 103 -4.13 17.30 2.82
C ASP A 103 -4.47 18.76 3.15
N PRO A 104 -4.55 19.15 4.44
CA PRO A 104 -4.41 18.30 5.65
C PRO A 104 -5.72 17.58 6.01
N SER A 105 -5.62 16.43 6.68
CA SER A 105 -6.74 15.78 7.37
C SER A 105 -6.28 14.89 8.53
N SER A 106 -7.17 14.70 9.51
CA SER A 106 -6.94 13.80 10.65
C SER A 106 -6.74 12.35 10.20
N GLU A 107 -7.51 11.91 9.20
CA GLU A 107 -7.43 10.58 8.60
C GLU A 107 -6.05 10.35 7.97
N ARG A 108 -5.53 11.36 7.25
CA ARG A 108 -4.20 11.28 6.65
C ARG A 108 -3.11 11.11 7.70
N HIS A 109 -3.23 11.81 8.83
CA HIS A 109 -2.34 11.60 9.98
C HIS A 109 -2.45 10.19 10.57
N MET A 110 -3.66 9.63 10.69
CA MET A 110 -3.83 8.25 11.15
C MET A 110 -3.14 7.23 10.24
N VAL A 111 -3.28 7.34 8.92
CA VAL A 111 -2.57 6.45 7.98
C VAL A 111 -1.06 6.65 8.06
N GLN A 112 -0.61 7.90 8.20
CA GLN A 112 0.81 8.20 8.36
C GLN A 112 1.39 7.62 9.66
N ALA A 113 0.61 7.55 10.74
CA ALA A 113 1.03 6.86 11.96
C ALA A 113 1.29 5.36 11.71
N VAL A 114 0.43 4.68 10.94
CA VAL A 114 0.63 3.27 10.55
C VAL A 114 1.89 3.10 9.70
N ILE A 115 2.09 3.96 8.69
CA ILE A 115 3.27 3.93 7.83
C ILE A 115 4.56 4.13 8.64
N GLN A 116 4.55 5.06 9.59
CA GLN A 116 5.72 5.32 10.44
C GLN A 116 5.99 4.21 11.44
N LEU A 117 4.95 3.54 11.94
CA LEU A 117 5.11 2.35 12.76
C LEU A 117 5.73 1.20 11.96
N ALA A 118 5.27 0.97 10.72
CA ALA A 118 5.88 0.00 9.82
C ALA A 118 7.37 0.33 9.60
N ASN A 119 7.69 1.58 9.28
CA ASN A 119 9.08 2.03 9.16
C ASN A 119 9.89 1.79 10.44
N ALA A 120 9.33 2.08 11.62
CA ALA A 120 10.00 1.88 12.90
C ALA A 120 10.39 0.40 13.10
N ARG A 121 9.44 -0.51 12.87
CA ARG A 121 9.67 -1.96 12.99
C ARG A 121 10.65 -2.48 11.93
N LEU A 122 10.62 -1.94 10.71
CA LEU A 122 11.62 -2.23 9.70
C LEU A 122 13.02 -1.81 10.16
N LYS A 123 13.17 -0.60 10.73
CA LYS A 123 14.45 -0.12 11.26
C LYS A 123 14.93 -0.95 12.45
N LEU A 124 14.02 -1.46 13.27
CA LEU A 124 14.37 -2.39 14.34
C LEU A 124 14.93 -3.70 13.76
N ALA A 125 14.27 -4.29 12.76
CA ALA A 125 14.74 -5.49 12.06
C ALA A 125 16.09 -5.29 11.34
N MET A 126 16.40 -4.05 10.94
CA MET A 126 17.68 -3.68 10.35
C MET A 126 18.80 -3.40 11.38
N GLY A 127 18.55 -3.56 12.69
CA GLY A 127 19.51 -3.21 13.75
C GLY A 127 19.79 -1.70 13.83
N ARG A 128 18.76 -0.86 13.66
CA ARG A 128 18.90 0.62 13.65
C ARG A 128 18.10 1.25 14.80
N PRO A 129 18.47 1.02 16.07
CA PRO A 129 17.64 1.39 17.22
C PRO A 129 17.37 2.90 17.34
N LYS A 130 18.37 3.76 17.09
CA LYS A 130 18.19 5.22 17.09
C LYS A 130 17.15 5.70 16.06
N ALA A 131 17.11 5.05 14.90
CA ALA A 131 16.12 5.37 13.87
C ALA A 131 14.72 4.88 14.27
N THR A 132 14.63 3.69 14.88
CA THR A 132 13.39 3.15 15.44
C THR A 132 12.78 4.10 16.47
N LEU A 133 13.56 4.54 17.45
CA LEU A 133 13.10 5.47 18.51
C LEU A 133 12.53 6.77 17.92
N ARG A 134 13.25 7.38 16.98
CA ARG A 134 12.80 8.60 16.29
C ARG A 134 11.47 8.36 15.56
N LEU A 135 11.33 7.24 14.86
CA LEU A 135 10.10 6.92 14.12
C LEU A 135 8.93 6.65 15.08
N CYS A 136 9.16 5.99 16.22
CA CYS A 136 8.14 5.80 17.25
C CYS A 136 7.64 7.13 17.82
N ALA A 137 8.53 8.11 18.02
CA ALA A 137 8.12 9.47 18.40
C ALA A 137 7.21 10.13 17.33
N MET A 138 7.57 9.99 16.04
CA MET A 138 6.72 10.49 14.95
C MET A 138 5.35 9.80 14.89
N VAL A 139 5.27 8.50 15.23
CA VAL A 139 3.97 7.80 15.36
C VAL A 139 3.11 8.51 16.39
N GLN A 140 3.64 8.80 17.58
CA GLN A 140 2.90 9.49 18.65
C GLN A 140 2.43 10.89 18.20
N GLU A 141 3.29 11.66 17.54
CA GLU A 141 2.93 12.97 16.97
C GLU A 141 1.75 12.87 16.00
N HIS A 142 1.77 11.87 15.10
CA HIS A 142 0.69 11.64 14.16
C HIS A 142 -0.60 11.14 14.83
N LEU A 143 -0.53 10.33 15.88
CA LEU A 143 -1.70 9.92 16.65
C LEU A 143 -2.37 11.13 17.33
N VAL A 144 -1.58 12.08 17.85
CA VAL A 144 -2.10 13.33 18.44
C VAL A 144 -2.75 14.22 17.38
N ALA A 145 -2.11 14.37 16.21
CA ALA A 145 -2.65 15.14 15.10
C ALA A 145 -3.91 14.49 14.49
N GLY A 146 -3.94 13.16 14.45
CA GLY A 146 -5.02 12.33 13.93
C GLY A 146 -6.16 12.06 14.91
N ARG A 147 -6.13 12.59 16.15
CA ARG A 147 -7.11 12.26 17.21
C ARG A 147 -8.58 12.49 16.88
N ALA A 148 -8.87 13.38 15.92
CA ALA A 148 -10.23 13.67 15.46
C ALA A 148 -10.71 12.69 14.38
N SER A 149 -9.82 11.81 13.89
CA SER A 149 -10.15 10.80 12.90
C SER A 149 -11.01 9.72 13.52
N ARG A 150 -11.85 9.13 12.68
CA ARG A 150 -12.49 7.86 13.00
C ARG A 150 -11.46 6.71 13.09
N PRO A 151 -11.80 5.59 13.75
CA PRO A 151 -10.91 4.43 13.80
C PRO A 151 -10.63 3.85 12.41
N ILE A 152 -9.41 3.34 12.22
CA ILE A 152 -9.08 2.46 11.10
C ILE A 152 -9.60 1.06 11.47
N PRO A 153 -10.39 0.39 10.61
CA PRO A 153 -10.79 -1.00 10.85
C PRO A 153 -9.55 -1.89 11.04
N GLY A 154 -9.44 -2.55 12.19
CA GLY A 154 -8.31 -3.44 12.52
C GLY A 154 -7.10 -2.77 13.17
N ALA A 155 -7.10 -1.44 13.40
CA ALA A 155 -6.08 -0.75 14.17
C ALA A 155 -6.64 0.51 14.84
N THR A 156 -6.81 0.47 16.17
CA THR A 156 -7.20 1.66 16.94
C THR A 156 -5.99 2.53 17.25
N PRO A 157 -6.17 3.83 17.57
CA PRO A 157 -5.08 4.68 18.05
C PRO A 157 -4.34 4.10 19.27
N THR A 158 -5.07 3.39 20.15
CA THR A 158 -4.49 2.72 21.32
C THR A 158 -3.58 1.56 20.91
N ASP A 159 -4.02 0.72 19.96
CA ASP A 159 -3.19 -0.39 19.44
C ASP A 159 -1.90 0.16 18.81
N LEU A 160 -2.01 1.20 17.99
CA LEU A 160 -0.85 1.83 17.34
C LEU A 160 0.14 2.42 18.35
N LEU A 161 -0.36 3.02 19.43
CA LEU A 161 0.48 3.54 20.50
C LEU A 161 1.19 2.40 21.24
N GLU A 162 0.47 1.35 21.62
CA GLU A 162 1.04 0.17 22.28
C GLU A 162 2.14 -0.46 21.41
N TRP A 163 1.86 -0.66 20.13
CA TRP A 163 2.80 -1.24 19.18
C TRP A 163 4.05 -0.37 18.95
N ALA A 164 3.91 0.96 18.98
CA ALA A 164 5.03 1.89 18.89
C ALA A 164 5.87 1.87 20.18
N THR A 165 5.22 1.82 21.35
CA THR A 165 5.90 1.70 22.65
C THR A 165 6.71 0.42 22.71
N ASN A 166 6.13 -0.72 22.35
CA ASN A 166 6.83 -2.01 22.33
C ASN A 166 8.06 -1.98 21.39
N ALA A 167 7.93 -1.36 20.21
CA ALA A 167 9.06 -1.21 19.29
C ALA A 167 10.17 -0.28 19.85
N ALA A 168 9.79 0.78 20.57
CA ALA A 168 10.72 1.69 21.21
C ALA A 168 11.47 1.02 22.38
N GLU A 169 10.79 0.22 23.19
CA GLU A 169 11.40 -0.53 24.30
C GLU A 169 12.44 -1.53 23.81
N LEU A 170 12.11 -2.31 22.78
CA LEU A 170 13.05 -3.24 22.14
C LEU A 170 14.25 -2.49 21.54
N ALA A 171 14.03 -1.33 20.93
CA ALA A 171 15.10 -0.50 20.39
C ALA A 171 16.01 0.08 21.48
N ALA A 172 15.47 0.48 22.62
CA ALA A 172 16.25 0.98 23.76
C ALA A 172 17.15 -0.14 24.32
N GLN A 173 16.60 -1.33 24.54
CA GLN A 173 17.37 -2.50 25.00
C GLN A 173 18.51 -2.85 24.03
N ALA A 174 18.24 -2.80 22.72
CA ALA A 174 19.27 -3.04 21.71
C ALA A 174 20.35 -1.96 21.68
N ALA A 175 20.02 -0.70 21.97
CA ALA A 175 20.99 0.38 22.04
C ALA A 175 21.91 0.28 23.28
N ASP A 176 21.36 -0.20 24.40
CA ASP A 176 22.09 -0.35 25.66
C ASP A 176 23.01 -1.58 25.65
N GLY A 177 22.65 -2.63 24.91
CA GLY A 177 23.44 -3.86 24.75
C GLY A 177 24.61 -3.77 23.74
N GLU A 178 24.77 -2.65 23.04
CA GLU A 178 25.91 -2.37 22.13
C GLU A 178 27.01 -1.52 22.79
N LEU A 179 26.92 -1.23 24.10
CA LEU A 179 27.97 -0.62 24.91
C LEU A 179 28.83 -1.68 25.62
#